data_AF-A0A2N6K742-F1
#
_entry.id   AF-A0A2N6K742-F1
#
_cell.length_a   1.000
_cell.length_b   1.000
_cell.length_c   1.000
_cell.angle_alpha   90.00
_cell.angle_beta   90.00
_cell.angle_gamma   90.00
#
_symmetry.space_group_name_H-M   'P 1'
#
loop_
_entity.id
_entity.type
_entity.pdbx_description
1 polymer ?
#
loop_
_entity_poly.entity_id
_entity_poly.type
_entity_poly.pdbx_seq_one_letter_code
_entity_poly.pdbx_strand_id
1 'polypeptide(L)' 'MKVLKLAAVIDGSGNLHLDIPTELPAGTVDVVIVLNPSIPDTPQIKPYDFSDLAGRLSWQGDSVVAQRMLRDEW' A
#
# COMPACT_ATOMS: atom_id res chain seq x y z
N MET A 1 -8.32 10.40 29.91
CA MET A 1 -8.36 9.73 28.59
C MET A 1 -7.13 8.85 28.47
N LYS A 2 -7.27 7.52 28.45
CA LYS A 2 -6.15 6.57 28.32
C LYS A 2 -6.23 5.95 26.93
N VAL A 3 -5.21 6.15 26.09
CA VAL A 3 -5.17 5.58 24.73
C VAL A 3 -4.31 4.32 24.79
N LEU A 4 -4.92 3.18 24.48
CA LEU A 4 -4.25 1.88 24.38
C LEU A 4 -3.98 1.59 22.90
N LYS A 5 -2.70 1.36 22.56
CA LYS A 5 -2.32 0.86 21.23
C LYS A 5 -2.19 -0.65 21.32
N LEU A 6 -3.13 -1.37 20.71
CA LEU A 6 -3.10 -2.83 20.61
C LEU A 6 -2.95 -3.21 19.14
N ALA A 7 -2.01 -4.10 18.84
CA ALA A 7 -1.96 -4.77 17.55
C ALA A 7 -2.88 -5.99 17.64
N ALA A 8 -3.88 -6.07 16.77
CA ALA A 8 -4.85 -7.16 16.76
C ALA A 8 -5.02 -7.68 15.33
N VAL A 9 -5.21 -8.99 15.22
CA VAL A 9 -5.37 -9.69 13.95
C VAL A 9 -6.82 -10.14 13.85
N ILE A 10 -7.43 -9.88 12.69
CA ILE A 10 -8.76 -10.41 12.37
C ILE A 10 -8.60 -11.90 12.06
N ASP A 11 -9.39 -12.74 12.71
CA ASP A 11 -9.31 -14.19 12.51
C ASP A 11 -9.86 -14.63 11.14
N GLY A 12 -9.70 -15.92 10.81
CA GLY A 12 -10.19 -16.50 9.55
C GLY A 12 -11.72 -16.53 9.41
N SER A 13 -12.47 -16.16 10.44
CA SER A 13 -13.92 -16.01 10.45
C SER A 13 -14.37 -14.55 10.32
N GLY A 14 -13.43 -13.60 10.27
CA GLY A 14 -13.70 -12.18 10.12
C GLY A 14 -13.92 -11.43 11.44
N ASN A 15 -13.62 -12.03 12.58
CA ASN A 15 -13.84 -11.42 13.89
C ASN A 15 -12.54 -10.80 14.46
N LEU A 16 -12.69 -9.65 15.13
CA LEU A 16 -11.62 -8.98 15.86
C LEU A 16 -11.76 -9.26 17.36
N HIS A 17 -10.80 -10.01 17.92
CA HIS A 17 -10.73 -10.27 19.36
C HIS A 17 -9.85 -9.20 20.04
N LEU A 18 -10.42 -8.50 21.03
CA LEU A 18 -9.73 -7.48 21.82
C LEU A 18 -9.76 -7.87 23.30
N ASP A 19 -8.65 -8.42 23.79
CA ASP A 19 -8.47 -8.67 25.22
C ASP A 19 -7.85 -7.44 25.88
N ILE A 20 -8.70 -6.62 26.50
CA ILE A 20 -8.27 -5.38 27.17
C ILE A 20 -8.18 -5.66 28.68
N PRO A 21 -6.97 -5.84 29.26
CA PRO A 21 -6.82 -5.94 30.69
C PRO A 21 -7.25 -4.62 31.34
N THR A 22 -8.20 -4.69 32.28
CA THR A 22 -8.76 -3.54 32.95
C THR A 22 -8.70 -3.72 34.46
N GLU A 23 -8.35 -2.65 35.17
CA GLU A 23 -8.39 -2.57 36.63
C GLU A 23 -9.71 -1.94 37.12
N LEU A 24 -10.65 -1.71 36.21
CA LEU A 24 -11.96 -1.15 36.55
C LEU A 24 -12.76 -2.16 37.39
N PRO A 25 -13.43 -1.72 38.46
CA PRO A 25 -14.36 -2.57 39.19
C PRO A 25 -15.52 -3.00 38.29
N ALA A 26 -16.22 -4.07 38.68
CA ALA A 26 -17.39 -4.54 37.95
C ALA A 26 -18.42 -3.42 37.79
N GLY A 27 -18.79 -3.11 36.55
CA GLY A 27 -19.69 -2.00 36.21
C GLY A 27 -19.87 -1.83 34.71
N THR A 28 -20.76 -0.92 34.33
CA THR A 28 -21.01 -0.57 32.92
C THR A 28 -19.91 0.35 32.40
N VAL A 29 -19.46 0.10 31.18
CA VAL A 29 -18.42 0.90 30.52
C VAL A 29 -18.81 1.15 29.06
N ASP A 30 -18.63 2.39 28.61
CA ASP A 30 -18.79 2.75 27.21
C ASP A 30 -17.46 2.55 26.46
N VAL A 31 -17.52 1.84 25.34
CA VAL A 31 -16.35 1.56 24.50
C VAL A 31 -16.58 2.10 23.10
N VAL A 32 -15.64 2.92 22.62
CA VAL A 32 -15.62 3.40 21.23
C VAL A 32 -14.39 2.82 20.54
N ILE A 33 -14.62 2.07 19.47
CA ILE A 33 -13.57 1.44 18.66
C ILE A 33 -13.53 2.15 17.31
N VAL A 34 -12.39 2.74 16.96
CA VAL A 34 -12.14 3.33 15.63
C VAL A 34 -11.17 2.41 14.90
N LEU A 35 -11.66 1.73 13.86
CA LEU A 35 -10.85 0.86 13.02
C LEU A 35 -10.35 1.65 11.82
N ASN A 36 -9.03 1.85 11.75
CA ASN A 36 -8.37 2.32 10.55
C ASN A 36 -7.64 1.12 9.94
N PRO A 37 -7.96 0.72 8.70
CA PRO A 37 -7.24 -0.37 8.05
C PRO A 37 -5.79 0.04 7.90
N SER A 38 -4.90 -0.65 8.60
CA SER A 38 -3.47 -0.61 8.29
C SER A 38 -3.29 -1.42 7.02
N ILE A 39 -3.31 -0.75 5.88
CA ILE A 39 -2.76 -1.34 4.66
C ILE A 39 -1.32 -1.69 5.05
N PRO A 40 -0.89 -2.97 5.04
CA PRO A 40 0.51 -3.28 5.25
C PRO A 40 1.29 -2.39 4.28
N ASP A 41 2.44 -1.85 4.69
CA ASP A 41 3.33 -1.16 3.77
C ASP A 41 3.50 -2.07 2.56
N THR A 42 2.74 -1.79 1.49
CA THR A 42 2.99 -2.39 0.20
C THR A 42 4.45 -2.05 -0.01
N PRO A 43 5.33 -3.03 -0.26
CA PRO A 43 6.74 -2.73 -0.49
C PRO A 43 6.72 -1.62 -1.51
N GLN A 44 7.12 -0.41 -1.09
CA GLN A 44 6.90 0.80 -1.88
C GLN A 44 7.36 0.41 -3.26
N ILE A 45 6.43 0.32 -4.22
CA ILE A 45 6.76 -0.07 -5.58
C ILE A 45 7.74 1.00 -5.96
N LYS A 46 9.04 0.67 -5.92
CA LYS A 46 10.07 1.65 -6.19
C LYS A 46 9.70 2.16 -7.58
N PRO A 47 9.46 3.47 -7.74
CA PRO A 47 9.21 3.99 -9.07
C PRO A 47 10.38 3.50 -9.94
N TYR A 48 10.06 2.91 -11.09
CA TYR A 48 11.08 2.40 -12.00
C TYR A 48 12.05 3.55 -12.29
N ASP A 49 13.29 3.39 -11.82
CA ASP A 49 14.34 4.37 -12.01
C ASP A 49 15.09 4.02 -13.30
N PHE A 50 14.82 4.78 -14.36
CA PHE A 50 15.49 4.66 -15.65
C PHE A 50 16.65 5.65 -15.80
N SER A 51 17.11 6.26 -14.70
CA SER A 51 18.23 7.23 -14.73
C SER A 51 19.53 6.60 -15.21
N ASP A 52 19.68 5.28 -15.06
CA ASP A 52 20.81 4.50 -15.56
C ASP A 52 20.83 4.37 -17.09
N LEU A 53 19.66 4.42 -17.75
CA LEU A 53 19.50 4.36 -19.20
C LEU A 53 19.53 5.74 -19.88
N ALA A 54 19.32 6.81 -19.13
CA ALA A 54 19.32 8.18 -19.65
C ALA A 54 20.67 8.52 -20.32
N GLY A 55 20.62 8.87 -21.61
CA GLY A 55 21.81 9.21 -22.40
C GLY A 55 22.67 8.02 -22.84
N ARG A 56 22.34 6.79 -22.45
CA ARG A 56 23.03 5.57 -22.91
C ARG A 56 22.37 4.94 -24.14
N LEU A 57 21.09 5.17 -24.31
CA LEU A 57 20.35 4.68 -25.47
C LEU A 57 20.55 5.65 -26.64
N SER A 58 21.11 5.12 -27.73
CA SER A 58 21.17 5.81 -29.02
C SER A 58 20.28 5.07 -30.01
N TRP A 59 19.46 5.82 -30.74
CA TRP A 59 18.65 5.24 -31.79
C TRP A 59 19.55 4.77 -32.93
N GLN A 60 19.52 3.48 -33.24
CA GLN A 60 20.24 2.90 -34.36
C GLN A 60 19.26 2.65 -35.51
N GLY A 61 19.15 3.60 -36.43
CA GLY A 61 18.30 3.51 -37.60
C GLY A 61 17.79 4.85 -38.10
N ASP A 62 16.95 4.83 -39.14
CA ASP A 62 16.27 6.03 -39.64
C ASP A 62 14.95 6.23 -38.88
N SER A 63 14.89 7.30 -38.10
CA SER A 63 13.71 7.66 -37.30
C SER A 63 12.47 7.96 -38.15
N VAL A 64 12.66 8.53 -39.34
CA VAL A 64 11.57 8.88 -40.25
C VAL A 64 10.97 7.64 -40.90
N VAL A 65 11.81 6.67 -41.26
CA VAL A 65 11.34 5.38 -41.81
C VAL A 65 10.53 4.64 -40.75
N ALA A 66 11.05 4.51 -39.52
CA ALA A 66 10.33 3.84 -38.43
C ALA A 66 9.01 4.54 -38.08
N GLN A 67 8.99 5.87 -38.04
CA GLN A 67 7.77 6.64 -37.81
C GLN A 67 6.73 6.43 -38.92
N ARG A 68 7.15 6.36 -40.19
CA ARG A 68 6.25 6.10 -41.32
C ARG A 68 5.66 4.69 -41.24
N MET A 69 6.48 3.68 -40.92
CA MET A 69 6.01 2.30 -40.74
C MET A 69 4.91 2.21 -39.68
N LEU A 70 5.11 2.81 -38.50
CA LEU A 70 4.11 2.81 -37.43
C LEU A 70 2.83 3.55 -37.81
N ARG A 71 2.93 4.64 -38.57
CA ARG A 71 1.74 5.37 -39.05
C ARG A 71 0.96 4.55 -40.05
N ASP A 72 1.65 3.85 -40.95
CA ASP A 72 1.01 3.09 -42.03
C ASP A 72 0.44 1.74 -41.51
N GLU A 73 0.70 1.37 -40.24
CA GLU A 73 0.10 0.23 -39.53
C GLU A 73 -1.30 0.50 -38.93
N TRP A 74 -1.72 1.77 -38.78
CA TRP A 74 -3.00 2.18 -38.18
C TRP A 74 -3.89 2.91 -39.18
#